data_AF-A0A352Z4L5-F1
#
_entry.id   AF-A0A352Z4L5-F1
#
_cell.length_a   1.000
_cell.length_b   1.000
_cell.length_c   1.000
_cell.angle_alpha   90.00
_cell.angle_beta   90.00
_cell.angle_gamma   90.00
#
_symmetry.space_group_name_H-M   'P 1'
#
loop_
_entity.id
_entity.type
_entity.pdbx_description
1 polymer ?
#
loop_
_entity_poly.entity_id
_entity_poly.type
_entity_poly.pdbx_seq_one_letter_code
_entity_poly.pdbx_strand_id
1 'polypeptide(L)'
;MKKILFYTHNIFDKENQQGYRIQQYFPHLEKKGFTIKLLTTKANPVELLKTIKESDITYIQRVLLNPLKLSLFRKLSKKIVYDFDDAVMYGTRGKSMTRQRRFEAMMKAADIVFCGNHFLIGEAKKFKTEGIHYMPTVVNTNEYPVKNHEKKEPFVAGWIGSSSTLKYLSDMREIF
;
A
#
# COMPACT_ATOMS: atom_id res chain seq x y z
N MET A 1 -24.31 -4.63 -8.71
CA MET A 1 -22.84 -4.79 -8.84
C MET A 1 -22.17 -3.97 -7.74
N LYS A 2 -21.27 -4.55 -6.95
CA LYS A 2 -20.63 -3.84 -5.81
C LYS A 2 -19.47 -2.98 -6.32
N LYS A 3 -19.27 -1.78 -5.78
CA LYS A 3 -18.25 -0.82 -6.23
C LYS A 3 -17.13 -0.67 -5.19
N ILE A 4 -15.87 -0.71 -5.64
CA ILE A 4 -14.69 -0.44 -4.81
C ILE A 4 -13.90 0.72 -5.41
N LEU A 5 -13.63 1.73 -4.58
CA LEU A 5 -12.67 2.78 -4.88
C LEU A 5 -11.32 2.41 -4.26
N PHE A 6 -10.28 2.29 -5.09
CA PHE A 6 -8.89 2.30 -4.64
C PHE A 6 -8.34 3.73 -4.70
N TYR A 7 -7.82 4.22 -3.58
CA TYR A 7 -7.23 5.54 -3.43
C TYR A 7 -5.80 5.44 -2.91
N THR A 8 -4.83 5.88 -3.70
CA THR A 8 -3.40 5.73 -3.40
C THR A 8 -2.60 7.00 -3.71
N HIS A 9 -1.33 7.04 -3.30
CA HIS A 9 -0.41 8.07 -3.75
C HIS A 9 -0.26 8.01 -5.29
N ASN A 10 0.11 9.12 -5.93
CA ASN A 10 0.45 9.07 -7.34
C ASN A 10 1.80 8.38 -7.55
N ILE A 11 1.77 7.04 -7.55
CA ILE A 11 2.93 6.16 -7.67
C ILE A 11 3.19 5.68 -9.10
N PHE A 12 2.33 6.07 -10.04
CA PHE A 12 2.44 5.67 -11.44
C PHE A 12 3.38 6.61 -12.19
N ASP A 13 4.46 6.06 -12.70
CA ASP A 13 5.43 6.71 -13.57
C ASP A 13 5.87 5.75 -14.69
N LYS A 14 6.84 6.15 -15.52
CA LYS A 14 7.31 5.33 -16.64
C LYS A 14 7.93 4.00 -16.18
N GLU A 15 8.57 3.97 -15.01
CA GLU A 15 9.28 2.83 -14.45
C GLU A 15 8.35 1.95 -13.59
N ASN A 16 7.28 2.52 -13.05
CA ASN A 16 6.29 1.87 -12.19
C ASN A 16 4.88 2.13 -12.72
N GLN A 17 4.58 1.63 -13.92
CA GLN A 17 3.29 1.84 -14.58
C GLN A 17 2.14 1.12 -13.87
N GLN A 18 2.45 0.09 -13.07
CA GLN A 18 1.48 -0.68 -12.31
C GLN A 18 1.89 -0.81 -10.85
N GLY A 19 1.00 -0.39 -9.95
CA GLY A 19 1.16 -0.52 -8.51
C GLY A 19 1.01 -1.97 -8.08
N TYR A 20 2.14 -2.68 -8.07
CA TYR A 20 2.21 -4.14 -7.88
C TYR A 20 1.38 -4.65 -6.70
N ARG A 21 1.36 -3.93 -5.57
CA ARG A 21 0.62 -4.35 -4.37
C ARG A 21 -0.89 -4.43 -4.57
N ILE A 22 -1.53 -3.45 -5.23
CA ILE A 22 -3.01 -3.38 -5.27
C ILE A 22 -3.61 -3.84 -6.59
N GLN A 23 -2.95 -3.56 -7.72
CA GLN A 23 -3.52 -3.85 -9.05
C GLN A 23 -3.53 -5.35 -9.36
N GLN A 24 -2.66 -6.15 -8.73
CA GLN A 24 -2.69 -7.60 -8.84
C GLN A 24 -4.03 -8.22 -8.39
N TYR A 25 -4.79 -7.54 -7.52
CA TYR A 25 -6.07 -8.03 -7.04
C TYR A 25 -7.25 -7.70 -7.97
N PHE A 26 -7.07 -6.79 -8.93
CA PHE A 26 -8.19 -6.26 -9.71
C PHE A 26 -8.91 -7.34 -10.53
N PRO A 27 -8.21 -8.22 -11.29
CA PRO A 27 -8.87 -9.27 -12.06
C PRO A 27 -9.67 -10.24 -11.18
N HIS A 28 -9.17 -10.54 -9.98
CA HIS A 28 -9.84 -11.44 -9.03
C HIS A 28 -11.10 -10.80 -8.42
N LEU A 29 -11.06 -9.51 -8.14
CA LEU A 29 -12.21 -8.75 -7.64
C LEU A 29 -13.28 -8.57 -8.73
N GLU A 30 -12.87 -8.25 -9.97
CA GLU A 30 -13.76 -8.15 -11.12
C GLU A 30 -14.47 -9.47 -11.41
N LYS A 31 -13.74 -10.60 -11.37
CA LYS A 31 -14.33 -11.95 -11.49
C LYS A 31 -15.36 -12.26 -10.40
N LYS A 32 -15.24 -11.63 -9.23
CA LYS A 32 -16.23 -11.71 -8.13
C LYS A 32 -17.37 -10.70 -8.26
N GLY A 33 -17.47 -9.97 -9.37
CA GLY A 33 -18.56 -9.02 -9.66
C GLY A 33 -18.38 -7.65 -9.00
N PHE A 34 -17.15 -7.25 -8.67
CA PHE A 34 -16.84 -5.90 -8.23
C PHE A 34 -16.49 -5.00 -9.42
N THR A 35 -17.01 -3.78 -9.42
CA THR A 35 -16.50 -2.70 -10.28
C THR A 35 -15.44 -1.93 -9.53
N ILE A 36 -14.30 -1.72 -10.18
CA ILE A 36 -13.15 -1.07 -9.57
C ILE A 36 -12.96 0.31 -10.19
N LYS A 37 -12.76 1.31 -9.34
CA LYS A 37 -12.29 2.64 -9.73
C LYS A 37 -11.00 2.93 -8.98
N LEU A 38 -9.96 3.34 -9.69
CA LEU A 38 -8.68 3.74 -9.12
C LEU A 38 -8.52 5.25 -9.26
N LEU A 39 -8.29 5.93 -8.13
CA LEU A 39 -7.97 7.35 -8.08
C LEU A 39 -6.67 7.54 -7.28
N THR A 40 -5.92 8.59 -7.59
CA THR A 40 -4.71 8.95 -6.84
C THR A 40 -4.88 10.25 -6.08
N THR A 41 -3.86 10.62 -5.30
CA THR A 41 -3.79 11.94 -4.65
C THR A 41 -3.84 13.13 -5.63
N LYS A 42 -3.68 12.90 -6.94
CA LYS A 42 -3.83 13.92 -7.99
C LYS A 42 -5.26 14.05 -8.54
N ALA A 43 -6.17 13.16 -8.15
CA ALA A 43 -7.55 13.19 -8.64
C ALA A 43 -8.26 14.50 -8.27
N ASN A 44 -9.19 14.92 -9.13
CA ASN A 44 -10.04 16.08 -8.87
C ASN A 44 -10.85 15.86 -7.57
N PRO A 45 -10.90 16.83 -6.64
CA PRO A 45 -11.63 16.67 -5.38
C PRO A 45 -13.11 16.32 -5.56
N VAL A 46 -13.80 16.90 -6.53
CA VAL A 46 -15.23 16.64 -6.79
C VAL A 46 -15.45 15.21 -7.26
N GLU A 47 -14.63 14.75 -8.23
CA GLU A 47 -14.67 13.36 -8.71
C GLU A 47 -14.38 12.38 -7.56
N LEU A 48 -13.36 12.67 -6.75
CA LEU A 48 -12.99 11.84 -5.61
C LEU A 48 -14.14 11.70 -4.62
N LEU A 49 -14.76 12.81 -4.20
CA LEU A 49 -15.85 12.78 -3.22
C LEU A 49 -17.10 12.09 -3.76
N LYS A 50 -17.44 12.32 -5.04
CA LYS A 50 -18.53 11.60 -5.73
C LYS A 50 -18.27 10.10 -5.74
N THR A 51 -17.07 9.69 -6.13
CA THR A 51 -16.68 8.29 -6.22
C THR A 51 -16.69 7.59 -4.86
N ILE A 52 -16.22 8.26 -3.79
CA ILE A 52 -16.29 7.75 -2.42
C ILE A 52 -17.75 7.46 -2.04
N LYS A 53 -18.65 8.42 -2.27
CA LYS A 53 -20.07 8.30 -1.90
C LYS A 53 -20.78 7.17 -2.66
N GLU A 54 -20.42 6.95 -3.92
CA GLU A 54 -21.01 5.92 -4.76
C GLU A 54 -20.41 4.52 -4.52
N SER A 55 -19.27 4.42 -3.84
CA SER A 55 -18.58 3.15 -3.59
C SER A 55 -19.10 2.46 -2.34
N ASP A 56 -19.08 1.12 -2.36
CA ASP A 56 -19.39 0.31 -1.19
C ASP A 56 -18.16 0.19 -0.27
N ILE A 57 -16.97 0.23 -0.86
CA ILE A 57 -15.70 0.15 -0.16
C ILE A 57 -14.77 1.27 -0.65
N THR A 58 -14.23 2.04 0.28
CA THR A 58 -13.12 2.97 0.04
C THR A 58 -11.84 2.33 0.55
N TYR A 59 -11.02 1.83 -0.36
CA TYR A 59 -9.73 1.20 -0.11
C TYR A 59 -8.61 2.23 -0.22
N ILE A 60 -7.94 2.54 0.88
CA ILE A 60 -6.90 3.58 0.95
C ILE A 60 -5.55 2.88 1.14
N GLN A 61 -4.65 3.02 0.16
CA GLN A 61 -3.34 2.40 0.21
C GLN A 61 -2.25 3.44 0.56
N ARG A 62 -1.50 3.22 1.64
CA ARG A 62 -0.35 4.00 2.15
C ARG A 62 -0.61 5.48 2.49
N VAL A 63 -1.70 6.09 2.00
CA VAL A 63 -1.97 7.52 2.18
C VAL A 63 -2.35 7.85 3.62
N LEU A 64 -1.56 8.73 4.24
CA LEU A 64 -1.91 9.36 5.52
C LEU A 64 -2.71 10.65 5.28
N LEU A 65 -4.04 10.54 5.40
CA LEU A 65 -4.94 11.67 5.25
C LEU A 65 -4.74 12.68 6.39
N ASN A 66 -4.84 13.97 6.08
CA ASN A 66 -4.94 15.00 7.12
C ASN A 66 -6.32 14.92 7.81
N PRO A 67 -6.49 15.48 9.02
CA PRO A 67 -7.73 15.32 9.79
C PRO A 67 -9.00 15.77 9.07
N LEU A 68 -8.95 16.88 8.33
CA LEU A 68 -10.10 17.40 7.59
C LEU A 68 -10.52 16.44 6.46
N LYS A 69 -9.56 16.00 5.65
CA LYS A 69 -9.81 15.07 4.56
C LYS A 69 -10.24 13.69 5.08
N LEU A 70 -9.67 13.24 6.19
CA LEU A 70 -10.04 11.99 6.85
C LEU A 70 -11.48 12.03 7.37
N SER A 71 -11.87 13.12 8.04
CA SER A 71 -13.25 13.31 8.51
C SER A 71 -14.25 13.24 7.35
N LEU A 72 -13.94 13.89 6.23
CA LEU A 72 -14.78 13.85 5.04
C LEU A 72 -14.84 12.45 4.41
N PHE A 73 -13.70 11.77 4.28
CA PHE A 73 -13.65 10.38 3.82
C PHE A 73 -14.50 9.48 4.71
N ARG A 74 -14.37 9.63 6.04
CA ARG A 74 -15.10 8.81 7.00
C ARG A 74 -16.60 9.06 6.91
N LYS A 75 -17.02 10.32 6.76
CA LYS A 75 -18.43 10.71 6.61
C LYS A 75 -19.08 10.13 5.34
N LEU A 76 -18.33 10.08 4.24
CA LEU A 76 -18.87 9.66 2.94
C LEU A 76 -18.73 8.15 2.68
N SER A 77 -17.73 7.49 3.26
CA SER A 77 -17.44 6.08 3.00
C SER A 77 -18.37 5.18 3.81
N LYS A 78 -19.00 4.20 3.15
CA LYS A 78 -19.74 3.12 3.84
C LYS A 78 -18.79 2.21 4.64
N LYS A 79 -17.66 1.83 4.03
CA LYS A 79 -16.59 1.03 4.63
C LYS A 79 -15.23 1.58 4.22
N ILE A 80 -14.30 1.71 5.16
CA ILE A 80 -12.91 2.08 4.88
C ILE A 80 -12.01 0.87 5.15
N VAL A 81 -11.29 0.47 4.10
CA VAL A 81 -10.14 -0.42 4.22
C VAL A 81 -8.89 0.44 4.13
N TYR A 82 -7.97 0.27 5.07
CA TYR A 82 -6.66 0.90 5.00
C TYR A 82 -5.57 -0.15 4.84
N ASP A 83 -4.72 0.00 3.83
CA ASP A 83 -3.67 -0.96 3.48
C ASP A 83 -2.29 -0.28 3.46
N PHE A 84 -1.32 -0.88 4.13
CA PHE A 84 0.06 -0.41 4.12
C PHE A 84 1.08 -1.53 4.30
N ASP A 85 2.13 -1.44 3.49
CA ASP A 85 3.32 -2.30 3.46
C ASP A 85 4.60 -1.57 3.85
N ASP A 86 4.56 -0.24 3.89
CA ASP A 86 5.62 0.61 4.40
C ASP A 86 5.36 1.07 5.82
N ALA A 87 6.45 1.43 6.52
CA ALA A 87 6.41 2.08 7.82
C ALA A 87 5.98 3.56 7.72
N VAL A 88 4.77 3.79 7.20
CA VAL A 88 4.22 5.13 6.89
C VAL A 88 4.12 6.05 8.10
N MET A 89 4.08 5.52 9.31
CA MET A 89 4.08 6.30 10.56
C MET A 89 5.42 7.02 10.84
N TYR A 90 6.50 6.62 10.17
CA TYR A 90 7.82 7.25 10.28
C TYR A 90 8.12 8.17 9.09
N GLY A 91 8.96 9.16 9.32
CA GLY A 91 9.54 10.00 8.28
C GLY A 91 10.92 9.50 7.83
N THR A 92 11.48 10.15 6.82
CA THR A 92 12.79 9.78 6.25
C THR A 92 13.96 9.88 7.23
N ARG A 93 13.83 10.71 8.27
CA ARG A 93 14.82 10.87 9.36
C ARG A 93 14.39 10.16 10.66
N GLY A 94 13.46 9.21 10.59
CA GLY A 94 12.95 8.48 11.75
C GLY A 94 11.62 9.02 12.29
N LYS A 95 11.54 9.31 13.60
CA LYS A 95 10.27 9.68 14.25
C LYS A 95 9.67 10.94 13.64
N SER A 96 8.35 10.93 13.40
CA SER A 96 7.60 12.09 12.92
C SER A 96 6.25 12.17 13.64
N MET A 97 6.11 13.18 14.51
CA MET A 97 4.89 13.36 15.31
C MET A 97 3.65 13.58 14.43
N THR A 98 3.79 14.33 13.33
CA THR A 98 2.70 14.57 12.39
C THR A 98 2.25 13.28 11.71
N ARG A 99 3.18 12.42 11.30
CA ARG A 99 2.85 11.14 10.65
C ARG A 99 2.26 10.14 11.65
N GLN A 100 2.82 10.07 12.86
CA GLN A 100 2.27 9.29 13.98
C GLN A 100 0.81 9.66 14.26
N ARG A 101 0.51 10.96 14.45
CA ARG A 101 -0.87 11.43 14.68
C ARG A 101 -1.82 11.10 13.53
N ARG A 102 -1.37 11.26 12.29
CA ARG A 102 -2.19 10.90 11.11
C ARG A 102 -2.40 9.38 11.01
N PHE A 103 -1.37 8.59 11.31
CA PHE A 103 -1.45 7.14 11.31
C PHE A 103 -2.43 6.64 12.38
N GLU A 104 -2.32 7.14 13.60
CA GLU A 104 -3.28 6.88 14.67
C GLU A 104 -4.71 7.22 14.24
N ALA A 105 -4.91 8.40 13.63
CA ALA A 105 -6.22 8.80 13.13
C ALA A 105 -6.74 7.85 12.04
N MET A 106 -5.88 7.41 11.11
CA MET A 106 -6.22 6.39 10.11
C MET A 106 -6.64 5.06 10.76
N MET A 107 -5.91 4.58 11.79
CA MET A 107 -6.25 3.36 12.52
C MET A 107 -7.63 3.44 13.17
N LYS A 108 -7.94 4.58 13.80
CA LYS A 108 -9.25 4.80 14.44
C LYS A 108 -10.39 4.91 13.43
N ALA A 109 -10.13 5.52 12.27
CA ALA A 109 -11.16 5.74 11.24
C ALA A 109 -11.40 4.53 10.33
N ALA A 110 -10.40 3.68 10.11
CA ALA A 110 -10.51 2.51 9.25
C ALA A 110 -11.34 1.40 9.91
N ASP A 111 -12.19 0.76 9.12
CA ASP A 111 -12.92 -0.41 9.56
C ASP A 111 -12.04 -1.65 9.58
N ILE A 112 -11.28 -1.83 8.49
CA ILE A 112 -10.37 -2.95 8.26
C ILE A 112 -9.00 -2.38 7.94
N VAL A 113 -7.97 -2.99 8.49
CA VAL A 113 -6.58 -2.62 8.29
C VAL A 113 -5.80 -3.82 7.78
N PHE A 114 -5.17 -3.69 6.63
CA PHE A 114 -4.24 -4.68 6.08
C PHE A 114 -2.79 -4.22 6.31
N CYS A 115 -1.98 -5.12 6.88
CA CYS A 115 -0.58 -4.86 7.19
C CYS A 115 0.33 -5.81 6.40
N GLY A 116 1.35 -5.27 5.75
CA GLY A 116 2.29 -6.03 4.92
C GLY A 116 3.19 -7.03 5.65
N ASN A 117 3.39 -6.87 6.96
CA ASN A 117 4.27 -7.72 7.79
C ASN A 117 3.88 -7.63 9.29
N HIS A 118 4.47 -8.50 10.11
CA HIS A 118 4.19 -8.56 11.56
C HIS A 118 4.65 -7.32 12.33
N PHE A 119 5.72 -6.65 11.88
CA PHE A 119 6.13 -5.37 12.48
C PHE A 119 5.02 -4.32 12.33
N LEU A 120 4.44 -4.19 11.14
CA LEU A 120 3.36 -3.26 10.86
C LEU A 120 2.07 -3.60 11.60
N ILE A 121 1.79 -4.89 11.83
CA ILE A 121 0.69 -5.31 12.73
C ILE A 121 0.93 -4.79 14.14
N GLY A 122 2.15 -4.92 14.65
CA GLY A 122 2.56 -4.39 15.96
C GLY A 122 2.32 -2.88 16.06
N GLU A 123 2.66 -2.12 15.02
CA GLU A 123 2.40 -0.68 14.97
C GLU A 123 0.89 -0.35 14.95
N ALA A 124 0.09 -1.07 14.16
CA ALA A 124 -1.36 -0.87 14.10
C ALA A 124 -2.06 -1.18 15.44
N LYS A 125 -1.64 -2.26 16.11
CA LYS A 125 -2.21 -2.72 17.38
C LYS A 125 -2.07 -1.73 18.53
N LYS A 126 -1.17 -0.76 18.44
CA LYS A 126 -1.05 0.34 19.42
C LYS A 126 -2.28 1.25 19.44
N PHE A 127 -3.06 1.30 18.35
CA PHE A 127 -4.14 2.26 18.17
C PHE A 127 -5.50 1.63 17.82
N LYS A 128 -5.52 0.33 17.48
CA LYS A 128 -6.74 -0.42 17.11
C LYS A 128 -6.63 -1.86 17.61
N THR A 129 -7.72 -2.40 18.15
CA THR A 129 -7.75 -3.75 18.77
C THR A 129 -8.24 -4.84 17.82
N GLU A 130 -9.19 -4.51 16.92
CA GLU A 130 -9.85 -5.47 16.03
C GLU A 130 -9.73 -5.05 14.56
N GLY A 131 -10.09 -5.96 13.63
CA GLY A 131 -10.10 -5.65 12.20
C GLY A 131 -8.72 -5.38 11.59
N ILE A 132 -7.65 -5.88 12.23
CA ILE A 132 -6.28 -5.84 11.70
C ILE A 132 -5.95 -7.22 11.14
N HIS A 133 -5.49 -7.27 9.89
CA HIS A 133 -5.21 -8.50 9.16
C HIS A 133 -3.82 -8.46 8.53
N TYR A 134 -3.13 -9.59 8.60
CA TYR A 134 -1.88 -9.79 7.88
C TYR A 134 -2.15 -9.97 6.38
N MET A 135 -1.53 -9.16 5.53
CA MET A 135 -1.65 -9.28 4.08
C MET A 135 -0.31 -8.91 3.42
N PRO A 136 0.59 -9.88 3.21
CA PRO A 136 1.86 -9.64 2.55
C PRO A 136 1.65 -9.30 1.08
N THR A 137 2.66 -8.70 0.46
CA THR A 137 2.73 -8.62 -1.00
C THR A 137 3.05 -10.02 -1.52
N VAL A 138 2.26 -10.51 -2.47
CA VAL A 138 2.45 -11.82 -3.11
C VAL A 138 2.87 -11.65 -4.56
N VAL A 139 3.44 -12.71 -5.13
CA VAL A 139 3.86 -12.79 -6.53
C VAL A 139 3.12 -13.92 -7.24
N ASN A 140 2.96 -13.80 -8.56
CA ASN A 140 2.43 -14.88 -9.38
C ASN A 140 3.50 -15.96 -9.55
N THR A 141 3.32 -17.12 -8.91
CA THR A 141 4.31 -18.22 -8.95
C THR A 141 4.52 -18.79 -10.35
N ASN A 142 3.58 -18.59 -11.28
CA ASN A 142 3.75 -19.03 -12.68
C ASN A 142 4.79 -18.19 -13.43
N GLU A 143 5.05 -16.96 -13.00
CA GLU A 143 6.10 -16.09 -13.58
C GLU A 143 7.49 -16.38 -12.99
N TYR A 144 7.55 -17.06 -11.83
CA TYR A 144 8.77 -17.34 -11.09
C TYR A 144 8.89 -18.85 -10.82
N PRO A 145 9.14 -19.66 -11.86
CA PRO A 145 9.38 -21.08 -11.66
C PRO A 145 10.61 -21.30 -10.77
N VAL A 146 10.54 -22.31 -9.90
CA VAL A 146 11.66 -22.71 -9.07
C VAL A 146 12.84 -23.09 -9.97
N LYS A 147 13.98 -22.44 -9.78
CA LYS A 147 15.19 -22.69 -10.56
C LYS A 147 15.97 -23.84 -9.95
N ASN A 148 16.53 -24.70 -10.80
CA ASN A 148 17.57 -25.63 -10.39
C ASN A 148 18.88 -24.84 -10.21
N HIS A 149 19.43 -24.88 -9.01
CA HIS A 149 20.66 -24.17 -8.67
C HIS A 149 21.85 -25.13 -8.78
N GLU A 150 22.75 -24.84 -9.71
CA GLU A 150 24.07 -25.46 -9.79
C GLU A 150 25.12 -24.54 -9.17
N LYS A 151 26.19 -25.11 -8.59
CA LYS A 151 27.34 -24.32 -8.16
C LYS A 151 27.96 -23.65 -9.39
N LYS A 152 27.97 -22.33 -9.42
CA LYS A 152 28.61 -21.53 -10.47
C LYS A 152 29.84 -20.84 -9.90
N GLU A 153 30.93 -20.93 -10.64
CA GLU A 153 32.15 -20.15 -10.43
C GLU A 153 32.33 -19.20 -11.63
N PRO A 154 32.47 -17.88 -11.40
CA PRO A 154 32.49 -17.23 -10.09
C PRO A 154 31.09 -17.17 -9.44
N PHE A 155 31.05 -16.98 -8.13
CA PHE A 155 29.84 -16.58 -7.41
C PHE A 155 29.30 -15.25 -7.97
N VAL A 156 28.01 -15.19 -8.30
CA VAL A 156 27.36 -14.00 -8.84
C VAL A 156 26.28 -13.50 -7.89
N ALA A 157 26.48 -12.31 -7.34
CA ALA A 157 25.45 -11.56 -6.62
C ALA A 157 24.70 -10.63 -7.60
N GLY A 158 23.40 -10.83 -7.75
CA GLY A 158 22.54 -9.95 -8.54
C GLY A 158 21.74 -9.01 -7.65
N TRP A 159 21.56 -7.76 -8.09
CA TRP A 159 20.68 -6.80 -7.43
C TRP A 159 19.56 -6.36 -8.37
N ILE A 160 18.36 -6.25 -7.81
CA ILE A 160 17.17 -5.75 -8.50
C ILE A 160 16.57 -4.65 -7.61
N GLY A 161 16.44 -3.45 -8.16
CA GLY A 161 15.88 -2.29 -7.47
C GLY A 161 15.82 -1.07 -8.39
N SER A 162 15.35 0.05 -7.86
CA SER A 162 15.28 1.32 -8.59
C SER A 162 16.55 2.15 -8.39
N SER A 163 16.80 3.11 -9.28
CA SER A 163 17.90 4.09 -9.16
C SER A 163 17.95 4.77 -7.79
N SER A 164 16.80 5.06 -7.19
CA SER A 164 16.69 5.68 -5.86
C SER A 164 17.20 4.81 -4.71
N THR A 165 17.26 3.49 -4.91
CA THR A 165 17.79 2.52 -3.94
C THR A 165 19.25 2.15 -4.19
N LEU A 166 19.85 2.59 -5.30
CA LEU A 166 21.24 2.28 -5.66
C LEU A 166 22.26 2.80 -4.63
N LYS A 167 21.97 3.94 -3.99
CA LYS A 167 22.82 4.49 -2.93
C LYS A 167 23.10 3.51 -1.79
N TYR A 168 22.17 2.59 -1.51
CA TYR A 168 22.35 1.60 -0.45
C TYR A 168 23.31 0.47 -0.86
N LEU A 169 23.50 0.25 -2.16
CA LEU A 169 24.57 -0.63 -2.67
C LEU A 169 25.94 0.02 -2.58
N SER A 170 26.01 1.35 -2.78
CA SER A 170 27.29 2.07 -2.65
C SER A 170 27.90 1.90 -1.26
N ASP A 171 27.08 1.87 -0.21
CA ASP A 171 27.52 1.62 1.17
C ASP A 171 28.07 0.19 1.37
N MET A 172 27.76 -0.75 0.47
CA MET A 172 28.21 -2.15 0.50
C MET A 172 29.34 -2.43 -0.49
N ARG A 173 29.92 -1.39 -1.11
CA ARG A 173 30.93 -1.55 -2.18
C ARG A 173 32.19 -2.28 -1.73
N GLU A 174 32.54 -2.26 -0.45
CA GLU A 174 33.70 -2.99 0.06
C GLU A 174 33.43 -4.50 0.26
N ILE A 175 32.17 -4.92 0.16
CA ILE A 175 31.74 -6.32 0.34
C ILE A 175 31.67 -7.06 -1.01
N PHE A 176 31.53 -6.33 -2.12
CA PHE A 176 31.35 -6.85 -3.48
C PHE A 176 32.54 -6.52 -4.37
#